data_AF-A0A350UJA8-F1
#
_entry.id   AF-A0A350UJA8-F1
#
_cell.length_a   1.000
_cell.length_b   1.000
_cell.length_c   1.000
_cell.angle_alpha   90.00
_cell.angle_beta   90.00
_cell.angle_gamma   90.00
#
_symmetry.space_group_name_H-M   'P 1'
#
loop_
_entity.id
_entity.type
_entity.pdbx_description
1 polymer ?
#
loop_
_entity_poly.entity_id
_entity_poly.type
_entity_poly.pdbx_seq_one_letter_code
_entity_poly.pdbx_strand_id
1 'polypeptide(L)'
;MSLPQNQPVRDFAPGLPERARLIDELSHQRANPRRILPVINGKKVDTGTSSEMREPHAHARVLGTYASAGAAEADAAIKAATDARHDWAHTSPASRRAVFLRAAELLAGPFNAPLLA
;
A
#
# COMPACT_ATOMS: atom_id res chain seq x y z
N MET A 1 -25.39 -17.41 -3.51
CA MET A 1 -24.30 -16.44 -3.25
C MET A 1 -24.90 -15.05 -3.34
N SER A 2 -24.73 -14.20 -2.33
CA SER A 2 -25.07 -12.79 -2.43
C SER A 2 -24.05 -12.09 -3.34
N LEU A 3 -24.52 -11.11 -4.11
CA LEU A 3 -23.65 -10.25 -4.90
C LEU A 3 -22.83 -9.34 -3.96
N PRO A 4 -21.59 -8.95 -4.35
CA PRO A 4 -20.82 -8.00 -3.58
C PRO A 4 -21.59 -6.67 -3.47
N GLN A 5 -21.61 -6.10 -2.27
CA GLN A 5 -22.20 -4.78 -2.04
C GLN A 5 -21.11 -3.72 -2.09
N ASN A 6 -21.46 -2.52 -2.55
CA ASN A 6 -20.56 -1.37 -2.49
C ASN A 6 -20.19 -1.07 -1.03
N GLN A 7 -18.93 -0.71 -0.81
CA GLN A 7 -18.47 -0.31 0.51
C GLN A 7 -19.14 1.02 0.90
N PRO A 8 -19.79 1.11 2.08
CA PRO A 8 -20.39 2.35 2.55
C PRO A 8 -19.34 3.45 2.72
N VAL A 9 -19.68 4.67 2.29
CA VAL A 9 -18.85 5.85 2.52
C VAL A 9 -19.03 6.31 3.97
N ARG A 10 -17.92 6.62 4.64
CA ARG A 10 -17.92 7.19 5.99
C ARG A 10 -18.02 8.72 5.90
N ASP A 11 -18.78 9.34 6.80
CA ASP A 11 -19.03 10.78 6.79
C ASP A 11 -17.91 11.59 7.49
N PHE A 12 -17.15 10.95 8.37
CA PHE A 12 -16.14 11.59 9.23
C PHE A 12 -16.66 12.83 9.98
N ALA A 13 -17.91 12.78 10.44
CA ALA A 13 -18.50 13.87 11.20
C ALA A 13 -17.75 14.12 12.53
N PRO A 14 -17.80 15.36 13.07
CA PRO A 14 -17.18 15.67 14.36
C PRO A 14 -17.67 14.75 15.49
N GLY A 15 -16.73 14.27 16.31
CA GLY A 15 -17.02 13.37 17.44
C GLY A 15 -17.06 11.87 17.07
N LEU A 16 -17.05 11.52 15.78
CA LEU A 16 -17.08 10.11 15.38
C LEU A 16 -15.71 9.41 15.53
N PRO A 17 -15.68 8.13 15.93
CA PRO A 17 -14.43 7.38 16.13
C PRO A 17 -13.56 7.29 14.87
N GLU A 18 -14.14 7.15 13.68
CA GLU A 18 -13.40 7.08 12.42
C GLU A 18 -12.66 8.38 12.11
N ARG A 19 -13.20 9.54 12.49
CA ARG A 19 -12.55 10.84 12.35
C ARG A 19 -11.37 10.94 13.30
N ALA A 20 -11.54 10.52 14.56
CA ALA A 20 -10.45 10.49 15.54
C ALA A 20 -9.29 9.60 15.06
N ARG A 21 -9.59 8.36 14.63
CA ARG A 21 -8.57 7.43 14.09
C ARG A 21 -7.82 8.00 12.88
N LEU A 22 -8.51 8.70 11.98
CA LEU A 22 -7.88 9.33 10.82
C LEU A 22 -6.91 10.44 11.24
N ILE A 23 -7.31 11.29 12.18
CA ILE A 23 -6.46 12.38 12.71
C ILE A 23 -5.23 11.81 13.44
N ASP A 24 -5.42 10.75 14.22
CA ASP A 24 -4.34 10.06 14.92
C ASP A 24 -3.35 9.44 13.92
N GLU A 25 -3.85 8.78 12.87
CA GLU A 25 -2.99 8.17 11.86
C GLU A 25 -2.23 9.22 11.03
N LEU A 26 -2.86 10.34 10.65
CA LEU A 26 -2.18 11.46 10.00
C LEU A 26 -1.01 11.97 10.85
N SER A 27 -1.24 12.13 12.16
CA SER A 27 -0.22 12.58 13.11
C SER A 27 0.90 11.54 13.25
N HIS A 28 0.54 10.26 13.33
CA HIS A 28 1.47 9.14 13.40
C HIS A 28 2.35 9.05 12.16
N GLN A 29 1.81 9.07 10.95
CA GLN A 29 2.60 9.01 9.72
C GLN A 29 3.57 10.19 9.60
N ARG A 30 3.10 11.40 9.93
CA ARG A 30 3.93 12.61 9.94
C ARG A 30 5.10 12.53 10.95
N ALA A 31 4.87 11.89 12.10
CA ALA A 31 5.89 11.69 13.12
C ALA A 31 6.85 10.53 12.82
N ASN A 32 6.51 9.66 11.87
CA ASN A 32 7.27 8.45 11.55
C ASN A 32 7.65 8.39 10.06
N PRO A 33 8.56 9.25 9.58
CA PRO A 33 9.01 9.22 8.20
C PRO A 33 9.58 7.85 7.80
N ARG A 34 9.18 7.34 6.64
CA ARG A 34 9.54 5.97 6.20
C ARG A 34 10.47 5.98 5.00
N ARG A 35 11.39 5.02 4.96
CA ARG A 35 12.15 4.68 3.75
C ARG A 35 11.44 3.56 3.00
N ILE A 36 10.93 3.86 1.81
CA ILE A 36 10.23 2.93 0.93
C ILE A 36 11.23 2.35 -0.07
N LEU A 37 11.28 1.03 -0.15
CA LEU A 37 12.17 0.31 -1.07
C LEU A 37 11.33 -0.45 -2.10
N PRO A 38 11.79 -0.57 -3.35
CA PRO A 38 11.25 -1.53 -4.29
C PRO A 38 11.16 -2.92 -3.66
N VAL A 39 10.06 -3.64 -3.93
CA VAL A 39 9.90 -5.04 -3.52
C VAL A 39 9.93 -5.90 -4.77
N ILE A 40 10.99 -6.69 -4.92
CA ILE A 40 11.20 -7.58 -6.06
C ILE A 40 11.26 -9.02 -5.55
N ASN A 41 10.41 -9.88 -6.09
CA ASN A 41 10.26 -11.27 -5.64
C ASN A 41 10.08 -11.41 -4.11
N GLY A 42 9.24 -10.55 -3.53
CA GLY A 42 8.96 -10.55 -2.08
C GLY A 42 10.09 -9.99 -1.20
N LYS A 43 11.18 -9.47 -1.78
CA LYS A 43 12.31 -8.91 -1.04
C LYS A 43 12.45 -7.41 -1.27
N LYS A 44 12.74 -6.66 -0.21
CA LYS A 44 13.10 -5.24 -0.31
C LYS A 44 14.47 -5.12 -0.95
N VAL A 45 14.60 -4.25 -1.94
CA VAL A 45 15.85 -3.99 -2.67
C VAL A 45 16.30 -2.57 -2.39
N ASP A 46 17.47 -2.42 -1.78
CA ASP A 46 18.11 -1.11 -1.62
C ASP A 46 18.88 -0.78 -2.89
N THR A 47 18.49 0.31 -3.57
CA THR A 47 19.11 0.74 -4.83
C THR A 47 20.23 1.75 -4.64
N GLY A 48 20.52 2.12 -3.38
CA GLY A 48 21.50 3.16 -3.04
C GLY A 48 21.06 4.59 -3.40
N THR A 49 19.94 4.75 -4.10
CA THR A 49 19.34 6.05 -4.40
C THR A 49 18.18 6.35 -3.45
N SER A 50 17.85 7.63 -3.31
CA SER A 50 16.76 8.06 -2.45
C SER A 50 16.22 9.41 -2.93
N SER A 51 14.90 9.51 -3.04
CA SER A 51 14.17 10.77 -3.28
C SER A 51 13.16 11.00 -2.17
N GLU A 52 12.84 12.25 -1.87
CA GLU A 52 11.91 12.58 -0.79
C GLU A 52 10.45 12.47 -1.24
N MET A 53 9.60 11.99 -0.33
CA MET A 53 8.15 12.10 -0.45
C MET A 53 7.70 13.29 0.40
N ARG A 54 7.05 14.27 -0.22
CA ARG A 54 6.63 15.52 0.44
C ARG A 54 5.12 15.66 0.39
N GLU A 55 4.56 16.36 1.37
CA GLU A 55 3.14 16.72 1.34
C GLU A 55 2.86 17.74 0.22
N PRO A 56 1.92 17.47 -0.70
CA PRO A 56 1.59 18.41 -1.78
C PRO A 56 0.99 19.73 -1.31
N HIS A 57 0.39 19.79 -0.13
CA HIS A 57 -0.18 21.02 0.44
C HIS A 57 0.78 21.75 1.40
N ALA A 58 1.92 21.12 1.73
CA ALA A 58 2.88 21.63 2.70
C ALA A 58 4.29 21.15 2.34
N HIS A 59 4.81 21.59 1.20
CA HIS A 59 6.03 21.04 0.59
C HIS A 59 7.28 21.03 1.48
N ALA A 60 7.35 21.89 2.50
CA ALA A 60 8.43 21.87 3.49
C ALA A 60 8.45 20.58 4.34
N ARG A 61 7.31 19.89 4.47
CA ARG A 61 7.17 18.66 5.25
C ARG A 61 7.50 17.42 4.42
N VAL A 62 8.43 16.62 4.94
CA VAL A 62 8.87 15.34 4.35
C VAL A 62 8.19 14.19 5.09
N LEU A 63 7.50 13.30 4.36
CA LEU A 63 6.86 12.09 4.88
C LEU A 63 7.80 10.87 4.87
N GLY A 64 8.95 10.99 4.23
CA GLY A 64 9.92 9.93 4.12
C GLY A 64 10.68 10.01 2.81
N THR A 65 11.30 8.89 2.43
CA THR A 65 12.01 8.77 1.17
C THR A 65 11.66 7.48 0.46
N TYR A 66 11.90 7.43 -0.85
CA TYR A 66 11.77 6.22 -1.65
C TYR A 66 13.04 6.00 -2.48
N ALA A 67 13.46 4.75 -2.55
CA ALA A 67 14.53 4.32 -3.44
C ALA A 67 14.04 4.29 -4.89
N SER A 68 14.84 4.85 -5.81
CA SER A 68 14.53 4.84 -7.24
C SER A 68 15.14 3.58 -7.87
N ALA A 69 14.34 2.84 -8.61
CA ALA A 69 14.78 1.66 -9.35
C ALA A 69 15.46 2.08 -10.67
N GLY A 70 16.59 1.46 -10.99
CA GLY A 70 17.26 1.58 -12.27
C GLY A 70 16.92 0.43 -13.22
N ALA A 71 17.67 0.33 -14.32
CA ALA A 71 17.49 -0.72 -15.32
C ALA A 71 17.68 -2.13 -14.73
N ALA A 72 18.70 -2.31 -13.88
CA ALA A 72 18.99 -3.61 -13.27
C ALA A 72 17.85 -4.11 -12.37
N GLU A 73 17.24 -3.23 -11.56
CA GLU A 73 16.07 -3.57 -10.76
C GLU A 73 14.85 -3.86 -11.61
N ALA A 74 14.65 -3.12 -12.71
CA ALA A 74 13.56 -3.38 -13.65
C ALA A 74 13.69 -4.76 -14.30
N ASP A 75 14.88 -5.12 -14.79
CA ASP A 75 15.15 -6.44 -15.37
C ASP A 75 14.95 -7.56 -14.35
N ALA A 76 15.41 -7.35 -13.11
CA ALA A 76 15.18 -8.30 -12.01
C ALA A 76 13.69 -8.46 -11.69
N ALA A 77 12.91 -7.37 -11.73
CA ALA A 77 11.46 -7.42 -11.54
C ALA A 77 10.74 -8.16 -12.67
N ILE A 78 11.12 -7.92 -13.93
CA ILE A 78 10.58 -8.62 -15.11
C ILE A 78 10.85 -10.12 -15.00
N LYS A 79 12.10 -10.49 -14.65
CA LYS A 79 12.48 -11.88 -14.46
C LYS A 79 11.65 -12.52 -13.36
N ALA A 80 11.57 -11.90 -12.18
CA ALA A 80 10.80 -12.43 -11.06
C ALA A 80 9.31 -12.62 -11.40
N ALA A 81 8.70 -11.65 -12.10
CA ALA A 81 7.32 -11.75 -12.53
C ALA A 81 7.11 -12.87 -13.57
N THR A 82 8.04 -13.02 -14.52
CA THR A 82 8.02 -14.08 -15.53
C THR A 82 8.16 -15.47 -14.89
N ASP A 83 9.10 -15.62 -13.96
CA ASP A 83 9.35 -16.87 -13.24
C ASP A 83 8.11 -17.28 -12.43
N ALA A 84 7.46 -16.34 -11.73
CA ALA A 84 6.27 -16.61 -10.92
C ALA A 84 4.98 -16.80 -11.74
N ARG A 85 4.98 -16.40 -13.03
CA ARG A 85 3.77 -16.39 -13.88
C ARG A 85 3.14 -17.77 -13.99
N HIS A 86 3.95 -18.80 -14.22
CA HIS A 86 3.45 -20.16 -14.41
C HIS A 86 2.65 -20.61 -13.19
N ASP A 87 3.25 -20.55 -12.01
CA ASP A 87 2.64 -21.05 -10.78
C ASP A 87 1.41 -20.23 -10.39
N TRP A 88 1.50 -18.90 -10.50
CA TRP A 88 0.35 -18.02 -10.22
C TRP A 88 -0.82 -18.30 -11.16
N ALA A 89 -0.57 -18.53 -12.45
CA ALA A 89 -1.61 -18.86 -13.43
C ALA A 89 -2.28 -20.22 -13.14
N HIS A 90 -1.55 -21.18 -12.58
CA HIS A 90 -2.07 -22.50 -12.21
C HIS A 90 -2.80 -22.54 -10.87
N THR A 91 -2.74 -21.47 -10.06
CA THR A 91 -3.61 -21.38 -8.88
C THR A 91 -5.09 -21.38 -9.28
N SER A 92 -5.95 -21.94 -8.44
CA SER A 92 -7.38 -21.98 -8.74
C SER A 92 -7.97 -20.56 -8.76
N PRO A 93 -8.98 -20.27 -9.60
CA PRO A 93 -9.64 -18.97 -9.60
C PRO A 93 -10.18 -18.56 -8.22
N ALA A 94 -10.65 -19.53 -7.43
CA ALA A 94 -11.11 -19.30 -6.07
C ALA A 94 -9.98 -18.82 -5.14
N SER A 95 -8.79 -19.41 -5.24
CA SER A 95 -7.62 -19.02 -4.43
C SER A 95 -7.13 -17.63 -4.79
N ARG A 96 -7.05 -17.30 -6.09
CA ARG A 96 -6.70 -15.94 -6.53
C ARG A 96 -7.70 -14.92 -6.02
N ARG A 97 -9.00 -15.22 -6.13
CA ARG A 97 -10.08 -14.37 -5.60
C ARG A 97 -9.95 -14.16 -4.08
N ALA A 98 -9.58 -15.19 -3.33
CA ALA A 98 -9.45 -15.10 -1.87
C ALA A 98 -8.40 -14.06 -1.44
N VAL A 99 -7.31 -13.88 -2.20
CA VAL A 99 -6.30 -12.84 -1.94
C VAL A 99 -6.94 -11.44 -2.00
N PHE A 100 -7.73 -11.17 -3.04
CA PHE A 100 -8.39 -9.86 -3.20
C PHE A 100 -9.51 -9.64 -2.18
N LEU A 101 -10.30 -10.67 -1.85
CA LEU A 101 -11.33 -10.57 -0.81
C LEU A 101 -10.71 -10.28 0.55
N ARG A 102 -9.60 -10.94 0.87
CA ARG A 102 -8.86 -10.67 2.11
C ARG A 102 -8.30 -9.25 2.13
N ALA A 103 -7.74 -8.78 1.02
CA ALA A 103 -7.28 -7.39 0.90
C ALA A 103 -8.44 -6.39 1.10
N ALA A 104 -9.62 -6.64 0.52
CA ALA A 104 -10.79 -5.80 0.69
C ALA A 104 -11.26 -5.73 2.15
N GLU A 105 -11.29 -6.85 2.87
CA GLU A 105 -11.60 -6.87 4.32
C GLU A 105 -10.60 -6.05 5.13
N LEU A 106 -9.31 -6.19 4.83
CA LEU A 106 -8.24 -5.44 5.51
C LEU A 106 -8.42 -3.93 5.29
N LEU A 107 -8.69 -3.49 4.06
CA LEU A 107 -8.93 -2.09 3.73
C LEU A 107 -10.25 -1.52 4.28
N ALA A 108 -11.29 -2.36 4.40
CA ALA A 108 -12.57 -1.96 5.00
C ALA A 108 -12.47 -1.79 6.53
N GLY A 109 -11.59 -2.55 7.18
CA GLY A 109 -11.40 -2.54 8.63
C GLY A 109 -10.08 -1.88 9.04
N PRO A 110 -9.09 -2.66 9.48
CA PRO A 110 -7.91 -2.16 10.20
C PRO A 110 -7.00 -1.26 9.37
N PHE A 111 -6.94 -1.43 8.05
CA PHE A 111 -6.11 -0.60 7.16
C PHE A 111 -6.85 0.60 6.58
N ASN A 112 -8.09 0.87 7.00
CA ASN A 112 -8.86 1.97 6.43
C ASN A 112 -8.24 3.35 6.72
N ALA A 113 -8.01 3.68 8.00
CA ALA A 113 -7.37 4.95 8.37
C ALA A 113 -5.92 5.04 7.85
N PRO A 114 -5.07 4.00 7.95
CA PRO A 114 -3.74 3.98 7.33
C PRO A 114 -3.70 4.20 5.82
N LEU A 115 -4.73 3.78 5.07
CA LEU A 115 -4.79 4.02 3.63
C LEU A 115 -5.28 5.43 3.28
N LEU A 116 -6.13 6.02 4.12
CA LEU A 116 -6.74 7.33 3.89
C LEU A 116 -5.86 8.50 4.34
N ALA A 117 -5.11 8.31 5.42
CA ALA A 117 -4.17 9.30 5.97
C ALA A 117 -2.92 9.43 5.08
#